data_AF-A0A223CZ36-F1
#
_entry.id   AF-A0A223CZ36-F1
#
_cell.length_a   1.000
_cell.length_b   1.000
_cell.length_c   1.000
_cell.angle_alpha   90.00
_cell.angle_beta   90.00
_cell.angle_gamma   90.00
#
_symmetry.space_group_name_H-M   'P 1'
#
loop_
_entity.id
_entity.type
_entity.pdbx_description
1 polymer ?
#
loop_
_entity_poly.entity_id
_entity_poly.type
_entity_poly.pdbx_seq_one_letter_code
_entity_poly.pdbx_strand_id
1 'polypeptide(L)'
;MKKALLRLEDVGPGGHYESEESLWKLRVIADFLSSSDVPFHVAMIPRFVNPQTGYDKSIADRRDPYVQTFLATMRYLQKSGGSLGMHGYRHQYGQAVSGDGFEFAYRGCASDCPPDDAKRSFQERGAFERAYASERMRQGFLAVFASGLDVDWFEAPHYTASPTQRRVLEAWTGLFFENDPHSGEMYRRVIHDTDTPLYRGAVYVPTPLYYLDASKPEQDLNRMCTEIKRFQEQDLAGFFYHPYLEFPFIRKVQGRVVYDERSYLHRLVRCFQQQSFHFVPLLSMVSLVPSMRQTDFFPGLEVLTADLNGDGVTELLVREPKSGNWYAAFGSLGMYPCRQSAPFEPRLVATDGGKGRALIGDVNGDGKDDLVLWDADAGRWQVALSDGVRLGQQELWLEGFASGGSWEAFLCDWNGDGRDDLAVWNKRSGEWFLAVSEGSTFRPLQTGAIGHIDCEWVAQFGDVDGDGRDEWVLWHPRTGTWQVGVFRGTRLQFSDPPWLEHWAVGADWTVLLGDFDGDGKDDVLVVNPERGDWQIARSTDRKLVPVEAVLQPWAAEQGMVPLVGTWTRDGRAGVCARHPLLHGGTLDFAVSVLGKTKSGWD
;
A
#
# COMPACT_ATOMS: atom_id res chain seq x y z
N MET A 1 -1.44 23.26 -3.62
CA MET A 1 -2.85 23.13 -4.08
C MET A 1 -3.74 22.78 -2.88
N LYS A 2 -4.90 23.43 -2.72
CA LYS A 2 -5.85 23.12 -1.63
C LYS A 2 -6.61 21.82 -1.91
N LYS A 3 -6.56 20.87 -0.98
CA LYS A 3 -7.13 19.51 -1.15
C LYS A 3 -8.42 19.35 -0.33
N ALA A 4 -9.43 18.70 -0.92
CA ALA A 4 -10.70 18.37 -0.27
C ALA A 4 -11.04 16.88 -0.42
N LEU A 5 -11.79 16.36 0.55
CA LEU A 5 -12.26 14.98 0.55
C LEU A 5 -13.75 14.94 0.88
N LEU A 6 -14.50 14.11 0.15
CA LEU A 6 -15.91 13.84 0.35
C LEU A 6 -16.12 12.36 0.67
N ARG A 7 -16.73 12.06 1.82
CA ARG A 7 -17.22 10.72 2.17
C ARG A 7 -18.75 10.69 2.21
N LEU A 8 -19.34 9.78 1.45
CA LEU A 8 -20.74 9.39 1.47
C LEU A 8 -20.93 8.33 2.56
N GLU A 9 -21.68 8.64 3.61
CA GLU A 9 -21.76 7.79 4.81
C GLU A 9 -23.02 6.91 4.87
N ASP A 10 -22.98 5.89 5.72
CA ASP A 10 -24.06 4.97 6.07
C ASP A 10 -24.70 4.21 4.90
N VAL A 11 -23.92 3.89 3.87
CA VAL A 11 -24.44 3.20 2.68
C VAL A 11 -24.46 1.69 2.92
N GLY A 12 -25.64 1.14 3.24
CA GLY A 12 -25.80 -0.31 3.48
C GLY A 12 -26.89 -0.97 2.62
N PRO A 13 -26.97 -2.30 2.59
CA PRO A 13 -28.00 -3.05 1.88
C PRO A 13 -29.36 -3.01 2.62
N GLY A 14 -29.80 -1.83 3.06
CA GLY A 14 -31.05 -1.61 3.78
C GLY A 14 -31.23 -0.15 4.19
N GLY A 15 -32.17 0.11 5.10
CA GLY A 15 -32.45 1.46 5.60
C GLY A 15 -32.90 2.38 4.46
N HIS A 16 -32.26 3.54 4.31
CA HIS A 16 -32.58 4.48 3.23
C HIS A 16 -32.35 3.93 1.81
N TYR A 17 -31.63 2.82 1.67
CA TYR A 17 -31.23 2.25 0.38
C TYR A 17 -32.00 0.98 -0.01
N GLU A 18 -32.99 0.56 0.79
CA GLU A 18 -33.72 -0.71 0.62
C GLU A 18 -34.55 -0.84 -0.67
N SER A 19 -34.76 0.26 -1.40
CA SER A 19 -35.59 0.28 -2.61
C SER A 19 -34.76 0.46 -3.88
N GLU A 20 -35.22 -0.12 -4.99
CA GLU A 20 -34.64 0.17 -6.31
C GLU A 20 -34.63 1.67 -6.61
N GLU A 21 -35.62 2.41 -6.11
CA GLU A 21 -35.68 3.87 -6.27
C GLU A 21 -34.47 4.56 -5.65
N SER A 22 -34.19 4.25 -4.39
CA SER A 22 -33.05 4.78 -3.65
C SER A 22 -31.72 4.40 -4.33
N LEU A 23 -31.59 3.17 -4.81
CA LEU A 23 -30.36 2.72 -5.48
C LEU A 23 -30.08 3.45 -6.78
N TRP A 24 -31.09 3.70 -7.64
CA TRP A 24 -30.84 4.48 -8.85
C TRP A 24 -30.58 5.96 -8.54
N LYS A 25 -31.19 6.53 -7.49
CA LYS A 25 -30.85 7.89 -7.03
C LYS A 25 -29.41 7.99 -6.54
N LEU A 26 -28.90 6.96 -5.85
CA LEU A 26 -27.50 6.91 -5.44
C LEU A 26 -26.56 6.89 -6.65
N ARG A 27 -26.91 6.20 -7.75
CA ARG A 27 -26.16 6.25 -9.01
C ARG A 27 -26.17 7.65 -9.64
N VAL A 28 -27.29 8.37 -9.56
CA VAL A 28 -27.39 9.76 -10.06
C VAL A 28 -26.50 10.71 -9.26
N ILE A 29 -26.36 10.50 -7.95
CA ILE A 29 -25.38 11.25 -7.13
C ILE A 29 -23.95 10.96 -7.62
N ALA A 30 -23.63 9.69 -7.90
CA ALA A 30 -22.33 9.30 -8.46
C ALA A 30 -22.06 9.97 -9.82
N ASP A 31 -23.06 10.02 -10.70
CA ASP A 31 -22.96 10.65 -12.02
C ASP A 31 -22.68 12.15 -11.89
N PHE A 32 -23.33 12.83 -10.95
CA PHE A 32 -23.07 14.23 -10.65
C PHE A 32 -21.63 14.45 -10.17
N LEU A 33 -21.17 13.67 -9.19
CA LEU A 33 -19.81 13.79 -8.65
C LEU A 33 -18.76 13.50 -9.72
N SER A 34 -18.95 12.43 -10.48
CA SER A 34 -18.06 12.04 -11.59
C SER A 34 -18.00 13.11 -12.68
N SER A 35 -19.16 13.61 -13.15
CA SER A 35 -19.21 14.67 -14.17
C SER A 35 -18.69 16.03 -13.68
N SER A 36 -18.58 16.21 -12.36
CA SER A 36 -18.01 17.41 -11.74
C SER A 36 -16.52 17.27 -11.40
N ASP A 37 -15.88 16.16 -11.82
CA ASP A 37 -14.49 15.83 -11.48
C ASP A 37 -14.26 15.80 -9.95
N VAL A 38 -15.21 15.21 -9.22
CA VAL A 38 -15.17 15.06 -7.77
C VAL A 38 -14.99 13.57 -7.42
N PRO A 39 -13.76 13.13 -7.10
CA PRO A 39 -13.54 11.86 -6.43
C PRO A 39 -14.31 11.81 -5.10
N PHE A 40 -14.87 10.66 -4.78
CA PHE A 40 -15.67 10.48 -3.57
C PHE A 40 -15.44 9.11 -2.94
N HIS A 41 -15.83 8.98 -1.68
CA HIS A 41 -15.59 7.79 -0.88
C HIS A 41 -16.92 7.31 -0.31
N VAL A 42 -17.14 6.01 -0.22
CA VAL A 42 -18.40 5.45 0.28
C VAL A 42 -18.10 4.62 1.53
N ALA A 43 -18.60 5.08 2.67
CA ALA A 43 -18.57 4.33 3.93
C ALA A 43 -19.69 3.30 3.87
N MET A 44 -19.33 2.07 3.50
CA MET A 44 -20.28 0.99 3.27
C MET A 44 -20.49 0.17 4.53
N ILE A 45 -21.75 -0.12 4.86
CA ILE A 45 -22.13 -1.07 5.92
C ILE A 45 -22.32 -2.45 5.28
N PRO A 46 -21.45 -3.45 5.55
CA PRO A 46 -21.52 -4.76 4.89
C PRO A 46 -22.80 -5.55 5.18
N ARG A 47 -23.42 -5.38 6.36
CA ARG A 47 -24.66 -6.06 6.71
C ARG A 47 -25.62 -5.13 7.43
N PHE A 48 -26.83 -5.02 6.89
CA PHE A 48 -27.89 -4.22 7.48
C PHE A 48 -28.90 -5.11 8.19
N VAL A 49 -29.17 -4.81 9.46
CA VAL A 49 -30.14 -5.53 10.28
C VAL A 49 -31.13 -4.56 10.93
N ASN A 50 -32.42 -4.84 10.79
CA ASN A 50 -33.49 -4.21 11.55
C ASN A 50 -34.24 -5.29 12.36
N PRO A 51 -33.93 -5.44 13.65
CA PRO A 51 -34.55 -6.46 14.50
C PRO A 51 -36.06 -6.28 14.68
N GLN A 52 -36.57 -5.05 14.55
CA GLN A 52 -38.00 -4.75 14.75
C GLN A 52 -38.86 -5.28 13.60
N THR A 53 -38.32 -5.33 12.39
CA THR A 53 -39.02 -5.82 11.19
C THR A 53 -38.56 -7.22 10.76
N GLY A 54 -37.46 -7.72 11.33
CA GLY A 54 -36.80 -8.96 10.89
C GLY A 54 -36.01 -8.81 9.59
N TYR A 55 -35.76 -7.57 9.13
CA TYR A 55 -34.94 -7.33 7.95
C TYR A 55 -33.47 -7.63 8.24
N ASP A 56 -32.84 -8.46 7.41
CA ASP A 56 -31.44 -8.83 7.53
C ASP A 56 -30.87 -9.11 6.15
N LYS A 57 -29.98 -8.24 5.68
CA LYS A 57 -29.30 -8.36 4.38
C LYS A 57 -27.81 -8.16 4.54
N SER A 58 -27.04 -9.10 4.01
CA SER A 58 -25.58 -9.07 3.96
C SER A 58 -25.13 -8.97 2.51
N ILE A 59 -24.11 -8.17 2.23
CA ILE A 59 -23.46 -8.12 0.91
C ILE A 59 -22.89 -9.49 0.47
N ALA A 60 -22.68 -10.41 1.42
CA ALA A 60 -22.24 -11.77 1.15
C ALA A 60 -23.33 -12.66 0.51
N ASP A 61 -24.61 -12.31 0.66
CA ASP A 61 -25.72 -13.12 0.13
C ASP A 61 -25.95 -12.84 -1.37
N ARG A 62 -25.05 -13.35 -2.19
CA ARG A 62 -25.07 -13.16 -3.66
C ARG A 62 -26.25 -13.81 -4.36
N ARG A 63 -27.08 -14.61 -3.66
CA ARG A 63 -28.28 -15.24 -4.24
C ARG A 63 -29.52 -14.36 -4.07
N ASP A 64 -29.48 -13.40 -3.16
CA ASP A 64 -30.58 -12.48 -2.95
C ASP A 64 -30.67 -11.45 -4.10
N PRO A 65 -31.84 -11.33 -4.78
CA PRO A 65 -31.98 -10.43 -5.93
C PRO A 65 -31.75 -8.94 -5.61
N TYR A 66 -32.17 -8.50 -4.42
CA TYR A 66 -31.94 -7.13 -3.99
C TYR A 66 -30.45 -6.91 -3.70
N VAL A 67 -29.79 -7.84 -3.02
CA VAL A 67 -28.34 -7.76 -2.77
C VAL A 67 -27.56 -7.71 -4.08
N GLN A 68 -27.92 -8.50 -5.10
CA GLN A 68 -27.30 -8.40 -6.43
C GLN A 68 -27.42 -6.99 -7.02
N THR A 69 -28.59 -6.35 -6.85
CA THR A 69 -28.84 -5.00 -7.33
C THR A 69 -28.05 -3.95 -6.53
N PHE A 70 -27.93 -4.14 -5.22
CA PHE A 70 -27.09 -3.33 -4.35
C PHE A 70 -25.61 -3.45 -4.75
N LEU A 71 -25.09 -4.66 -4.92
CA LEU A 71 -23.71 -4.91 -5.36
C LEU A 71 -23.45 -4.30 -6.75
N ALA A 72 -24.41 -4.37 -7.67
CA ALA A 72 -24.31 -3.69 -8.96
C ALA A 72 -24.21 -2.16 -8.81
N THR A 73 -24.92 -1.58 -7.83
CA THR A 73 -24.79 -0.15 -7.49
C THR A 73 -23.44 0.18 -6.88
N MET A 74 -22.90 -0.66 -5.99
CA MET A 74 -21.57 -0.44 -5.39
C MET A 74 -20.47 -0.48 -6.47
N ARG A 75 -20.51 -1.46 -7.37
CA ARG A 75 -19.60 -1.50 -8.53
C ARG A 75 -19.77 -0.31 -9.46
N TYR A 76 -21.00 0.19 -9.62
CA TYR A 76 -21.25 1.41 -10.40
C TYR A 76 -20.56 2.61 -9.76
N LEU A 77 -20.73 2.80 -8.44
CA LEU A 77 -20.06 3.86 -7.68
C LEU A 77 -18.53 3.80 -7.86
N GLN A 78 -17.94 2.60 -7.77
CA GLN A 78 -16.50 2.40 -8.01
C GLN A 78 -16.07 2.81 -9.41
N LYS A 79 -16.84 2.40 -10.43
CA LYS A 79 -16.57 2.78 -11.82
C LYS A 79 -16.70 4.28 -12.07
N SER A 80 -17.58 4.96 -11.33
CA SER A 80 -17.79 6.41 -11.40
C SER A 80 -16.79 7.24 -10.61
N GLY A 81 -15.71 6.65 -10.08
CA GLY A 81 -14.66 7.36 -9.32
C GLY A 81 -14.83 7.28 -7.80
N GLY A 82 -15.71 6.41 -7.31
CA GLY A 82 -15.88 6.11 -5.89
C GLY A 82 -14.83 5.14 -5.36
N SER A 83 -14.32 5.38 -4.15
CA SER A 83 -13.58 4.39 -3.37
C SER A 83 -14.48 3.85 -2.25
N LEU A 84 -14.57 2.53 -2.09
CA LEU A 84 -15.36 1.93 -1.01
C LEU A 84 -14.49 1.75 0.25
N GLY A 85 -15.07 2.01 1.41
CA GLY A 85 -14.50 1.66 2.70
C GLY A 85 -15.50 0.91 3.57
N MET A 86 -15.01 0.18 4.55
CA MET A 86 -15.87 -0.46 5.54
C MET A 86 -16.21 0.51 6.68
N HIS A 87 -17.49 0.76 6.88
CA HIS A 87 -18.06 1.51 7.99
C HIS A 87 -18.51 0.53 9.09
N GLY A 88 -17.55 -0.07 9.79
CA GLY A 88 -17.81 -1.23 10.64
C GLY A 88 -18.30 -2.46 9.87
N TYR A 89 -18.94 -3.41 10.56
CA TYR A 89 -19.61 -4.56 9.94
C TYR A 89 -21.12 -4.36 9.83
N ARG A 90 -21.74 -3.83 10.88
CA ARG A 90 -23.20 -3.60 10.91
C ARG A 90 -23.58 -2.17 11.26
N HIS A 91 -22.63 -1.39 11.76
CA HIS A 91 -22.91 -0.06 12.33
C HIS A 91 -24.09 -0.14 13.30
N GLN A 92 -24.02 -1.14 14.18
CA GLN A 92 -25.14 -1.59 14.99
C GLN A 92 -24.63 -2.21 16.28
N TYR A 93 -25.37 -1.96 17.35
CA TYR A 93 -25.22 -2.63 18.62
C TYR A 93 -26.54 -3.18 19.15
N GLY A 94 -26.45 -4.30 19.88
CA GLY A 94 -27.59 -4.96 20.50
C GLY A 94 -28.73 -5.19 19.51
N GLN A 95 -29.89 -4.60 19.83
CA GLN A 95 -31.11 -4.65 19.01
C GLN A 95 -31.42 -3.31 18.30
N ALA A 96 -30.46 -2.38 18.23
CA ALA A 96 -30.61 -1.15 17.44
C ALA A 96 -30.82 -1.46 15.95
N VAL A 97 -31.23 -0.50 15.14
CA VAL A 97 -31.20 -0.66 13.68
C VAL A 97 -29.78 -0.35 13.19
N SER A 98 -29.29 -1.08 12.19
CA SER A 98 -28.04 -0.72 11.49
C SER A 98 -28.10 0.72 10.96
N GLY A 99 -27.01 1.47 11.07
CA GLY A 99 -26.97 2.89 10.68
C GLY A 99 -27.26 3.87 11.82
N ASP A 100 -28.06 3.45 12.82
CA ASP A 100 -28.48 4.34 13.92
C ASP A 100 -27.62 4.15 15.19
N GLY A 101 -26.98 2.99 15.35
CA GLY A 101 -26.31 2.58 16.58
C GLY A 101 -24.80 2.79 16.58
N PHE A 102 -24.17 2.65 17.74
CA PHE A 102 -22.70 2.59 17.85
C PHE A 102 -22.24 1.16 17.74
N GLU A 103 -21.29 0.81 16.87
CA GLU A 103 -20.79 -0.58 16.81
C GLU A 103 -19.76 -0.91 17.90
N PHE A 104 -19.01 0.09 18.33
CA PHE A 104 -17.91 0.01 19.30
C PHE A 104 -18.09 0.99 20.47
N ALA A 105 -17.20 0.92 21.47
CA ALA A 105 -17.36 1.69 22.71
C ALA A 105 -17.17 3.19 22.48
N TYR A 106 -17.97 4.02 23.17
CA TYR A 106 -17.97 5.48 23.03
C TYR A 106 -17.96 6.19 24.39
N ARG A 107 -17.48 7.44 24.45
CA ARG A 107 -17.23 8.17 25.72
C ARG A 107 -18.48 8.45 26.57
N GLY A 108 -19.66 8.45 25.96
CA GLY A 108 -20.94 8.77 26.61
C GLY A 108 -21.71 7.57 27.15
N CYS A 109 -21.20 6.34 27.02
CA CYS A 109 -21.90 5.16 27.48
C CYS A 109 -21.70 4.95 28.99
N ALA A 110 -22.79 4.86 29.76
CA ALA A 110 -22.73 4.81 31.23
C ALA A 110 -22.94 3.40 31.82
N SER A 111 -23.68 2.52 31.15
CA SER A 111 -24.03 1.19 31.67
C SER A 111 -24.23 0.09 30.61
N ASP A 112 -24.32 0.47 29.32
CA ASP A 112 -24.67 -0.41 28.21
C ASP A 112 -23.85 -0.01 26.96
N CYS A 113 -22.52 -0.11 27.08
CA CYS A 113 -21.57 0.27 26.04
C CYS A 113 -21.44 -0.87 25.03
N PRO A 114 -21.37 -0.62 23.72
CA PRO A 114 -20.90 -1.63 22.79
C PRO A 114 -19.45 -2.05 23.13
N PRO A 115 -19.18 -3.34 23.35
CA PRO A 115 -20.08 -4.47 23.26
C PRO A 115 -20.74 -4.86 24.60
N ASP A 116 -21.90 -5.54 24.49
CA ASP A 116 -22.86 -5.89 25.54
C ASP A 116 -22.20 -6.84 26.53
N ASP A 117 -21.65 -6.29 27.61
CA ASP A 117 -20.97 -7.07 28.63
C ASP A 117 -21.99 -7.90 29.42
N ALA A 118 -22.05 -9.22 29.17
CA ALA A 118 -22.67 -10.13 30.13
C ALA A 118 -22.01 -9.91 31.51
N LYS A 119 -22.72 -10.13 32.62
CA LYS A 119 -22.15 -9.87 33.97
C LYS A 119 -20.78 -10.55 34.20
N ARG A 120 -20.56 -11.70 33.56
CA ARG A 120 -19.30 -12.46 33.58
C ARG A 120 -18.20 -11.79 32.73
N SER A 121 -18.55 -11.10 31.64
CA SER A 121 -17.62 -10.32 30.81
C SER A 121 -16.95 -9.19 31.58
N PHE A 122 -17.59 -8.61 32.61
CA PHE A 122 -16.91 -7.62 33.48
C PHE A 122 -15.69 -8.19 34.22
N GLN A 123 -15.60 -9.51 34.42
CA GLN A 123 -14.42 -10.13 35.04
C GLN A 123 -13.20 -10.09 34.11
N GLU A 124 -13.42 -10.04 32.78
CA GLU A 124 -12.37 -10.04 31.76
C GLU A 124 -12.69 -9.08 30.59
N ARG A 125 -13.16 -7.87 30.91
CA ARG A 125 -13.70 -6.91 29.93
C ARG A 125 -12.77 -6.67 28.73
N GLY A 126 -11.47 -6.54 28.98
CA GLY A 126 -10.49 -6.38 27.91
C GLY A 126 -10.41 -7.57 26.94
N ALA A 127 -10.59 -8.81 27.41
CA ALA A 127 -10.61 -9.99 26.55
C ALA A 127 -11.86 -10.02 25.68
N PHE A 128 -13.01 -9.66 26.26
CA PHE A 128 -14.27 -9.55 25.53
C PHE A 128 -14.23 -8.44 24.47
N GLU A 129 -13.75 -7.24 24.82
CA GLU A 129 -13.58 -6.12 23.87
C GLU A 129 -12.70 -6.52 22.67
N ARG A 130 -11.60 -7.26 22.92
CA ARG A 130 -10.73 -7.78 21.85
C ARG A 130 -11.47 -8.78 20.95
N ALA A 131 -12.11 -9.78 21.56
CA ALA A 131 -12.81 -10.82 20.82
C ALA A 131 -13.96 -10.25 19.98
N TYR A 132 -14.72 -9.31 20.54
CA TYR A 132 -15.81 -8.64 19.84
C TYR A 132 -15.31 -7.84 18.64
N ALA A 133 -14.33 -6.95 18.84
CA ALA A 133 -13.80 -6.13 17.74
C ALA A 133 -13.20 -7.01 16.63
N SER A 134 -12.44 -8.04 17.01
CA SER A 134 -11.85 -8.97 16.06
C SER A 134 -12.93 -9.72 15.26
N GLU A 135 -13.99 -10.18 15.93
CA GLU A 135 -15.10 -10.86 15.25
C GLU A 135 -15.83 -9.94 14.28
N ARG A 136 -16.03 -8.66 14.61
CA ARG A 136 -16.65 -7.69 13.69
C ARG A 136 -15.79 -7.45 12.46
N MET A 137 -14.50 -7.20 12.64
CA MET A 137 -13.58 -7.01 11.52
C MET A 137 -13.54 -8.25 10.63
N ARG A 138 -13.43 -9.44 11.24
CA ARG A 138 -13.46 -10.72 10.53
C ARG A 138 -14.74 -10.89 9.71
N GLN A 139 -15.91 -10.67 10.30
CA GLN A 139 -17.19 -10.80 9.63
C GLN A 139 -17.35 -9.79 8.47
N GLY A 140 -16.89 -8.56 8.67
CA GLY A 140 -16.94 -7.52 7.65
C GLY A 140 -16.06 -7.83 6.45
N PHE A 141 -14.79 -8.17 6.67
CA PHE A 141 -13.88 -8.54 5.58
C PHE A 141 -14.33 -9.82 4.86
N LEU A 142 -14.79 -10.85 5.60
CA LEU A 142 -15.36 -12.05 4.97
C LEU A 142 -16.57 -11.71 4.09
N ALA A 143 -17.42 -10.76 4.49
CA ALA A 143 -18.55 -10.33 3.68
C ALA A 143 -18.10 -9.58 2.42
N VAL A 144 -17.09 -8.71 2.53
CA VAL A 144 -16.48 -8.00 1.39
C VAL A 144 -15.89 -8.99 0.39
N PHE A 145 -15.02 -9.90 0.83
CA PHE A 145 -14.41 -10.92 -0.04
C PHE A 145 -15.45 -11.82 -0.70
N ALA A 146 -16.47 -12.28 0.05
CA ALA A 146 -17.53 -13.09 -0.51
C ALA A 146 -18.36 -12.34 -1.57
N SER A 147 -18.51 -11.02 -1.43
CA SER A 147 -19.28 -10.18 -2.35
C SER A 147 -18.58 -9.92 -3.69
N GLY A 148 -17.25 -10.05 -3.74
CA GLY A 148 -16.42 -9.63 -4.87
C GLY A 148 -16.48 -8.12 -5.09
N LEU A 149 -16.41 -7.35 -4.00
CA LEU A 149 -16.18 -5.91 -3.98
C LEU A 149 -14.80 -5.67 -3.41
N ASP A 150 -14.14 -4.63 -3.90
CA ASP A 150 -12.91 -4.10 -3.31
C ASP A 150 -13.23 -2.99 -2.32
N VAL A 151 -12.47 -2.93 -1.24
CA VAL A 151 -12.48 -1.82 -0.28
C VAL A 151 -11.06 -1.32 -0.09
N ASP A 152 -10.89 -0.05 0.29
CA ASP A 152 -9.58 0.60 0.33
C ASP A 152 -9.17 1.09 1.72
N TRP A 153 -10.15 1.31 2.59
CA TRP A 153 -9.97 1.93 3.90
C TRP A 153 -11.06 1.45 4.86
N PHE A 154 -10.86 1.74 6.14
CA PHE A 154 -11.82 1.48 7.19
C PHE A 154 -12.17 2.77 7.93
N GLU A 155 -13.35 2.80 8.50
CA GLU A 155 -13.75 3.81 9.46
C GLU A 155 -14.59 3.15 10.55
N ALA A 156 -14.26 3.45 11.81
CA ALA A 156 -15.01 2.97 12.94
C ALA A 156 -16.28 3.82 13.05
N PRO A 157 -17.49 3.23 13.09
CA PRO A 157 -18.69 4.03 13.12
C PRO A 157 -18.70 5.08 14.24
N HIS A 158 -19.03 6.32 13.86
CA HIS A 158 -18.97 7.51 14.72
C HIS A 158 -17.57 7.84 15.28
N TYR A 159 -16.51 7.29 14.70
CA TYR A 159 -15.11 7.38 15.15
C TYR A 159 -14.92 6.82 16.58
N THR A 160 -15.75 5.85 16.96
CA THR A 160 -15.79 5.32 18.33
C THR A 160 -15.09 3.97 18.43
N ALA A 161 -14.27 3.80 19.47
CA ALA A 161 -13.68 2.54 19.91
C ALA A 161 -13.03 2.73 21.28
N SER A 162 -13.07 1.72 22.16
CA SER A 162 -12.20 1.71 23.35
C SER A 162 -10.73 1.64 22.92
N PRO A 163 -9.75 2.06 23.75
CA PRO A 163 -8.33 1.88 23.43
C PRO A 163 -7.96 0.42 23.12
N THR A 164 -8.65 -0.55 23.73
CA THR A 164 -8.45 -1.98 23.45
C THR A 164 -9.00 -2.35 22.08
N GLN A 165 -10.22 -1.91 21.74
CA GLN A 165 -10.83 -2.16 20.45
C GLN A 165 -10.02 -1.48 19.34
N ARG A 166 -9.57 -0.24 19.56
CA ARG A 166 -8.76 0.53 18.61
C ARG A 166 -7.52 -0.24 18.15
N ARG A 167 -6.75 -0.81 19.08
CA ARG A 167 -5.59 -1.66 18.75
C ARG A 167 -5.97 -2.88 17.92
N VAL A 168 -7.16 -3.44 18.15
CA VAL A 168 -7.65 -4.55 17.31
C VAL A 168 -8.01 -4.05 15.92
N LEU A 169 -8.73 -2.94 15.78
CA LEU A 169 -9.05 -2.36 14.47
C LEU A 169 -7.77 -2.08 13.67
N GLU A 170 -6.77 -1.46 14.29
CA GLU A 170 -5.46 -1.19 13.68
C GLU A 170 -4.70 -2.49 13.35
N ALA A 171 -4.87 -3.57 14.10
CA ALA A 171 -4.32 -4.87 13.73
C ALA A 171 -4.98 -5.48 12.48
N TRP A 172 -6.21 -5.07 12.16
CA TRP A 172 -6.95 -5.60 11.01
C TRP A 172 -6.78 -4.76 9.74
N THR A 173 -6.50 -3.46 9.83
CA THR A 173 -6.37 -2.55 8.68
C THR A 173 -5.43 -1.39 8.98
N GLY A 174 -4.85 -0.80 7.93
CA GLY A 174 -3.84 0.24 8.06
C GLY A 174 -4.20 1.64 7.63
N LEU A 175 -5.34 1.80 6.96
CA LEU A 175 -5.80 3.09 6.49
C LEU A 175 -7.19 3.38 7.07
N PHE A 176 -7.24 4.47 7.83
CA PHE A 176 -8.41 4.96 8.51
C PHE A 176 -8.83 6.29 7.91
N PHE A 177 -10.03 6.36 7.35
CA PHE A 177 -10.61 7.62 6.91
C PHE A 177 -11.41 8.24 8.05
N GLU A 178 -10.75 8.60 9.14
CA GLU A 178 -11.34 9.23 10.32
C GLU A 178 -10.28 10.06 11.05
N ASN A 179 -10.71 10.83 12.05
CA ASN A 179 -9.78 11.59 12.88
C ASN A 179 -8.88 10.65 13.68
N ASP A 180 -7.60 11.02 13.80
CA ASP A 180 -6.64 10.27 14.61
C ASP A 180 -7.07 10.26 16.09
N PRO A 181 -7.35 9.10 16.71
CA PRO A 181 -7.73 9.02 18.11
C PRO A 181 -6.56 9.27 19.08
N HIS A 182 -5.32 9.30 18.58
CA HIS A 182 -4.10 9.42 19.39
C HIS A 182 -3.53 10.84 19.43
N SER A 183 -3.94 11.72 18.52
CA SER A 183 -3.46 13.11 18.46
C SER A 183 -4.60 14.13 18.32
N GLY A 184 -4.26 15.40 18.47
CA GLY A 184 -5.18 16.52 18.22
C GLY A 184 -5.11 17.06 16.79
N GLU A 185 -4.36 16.42 15.89
CA GLU A 185 -4.24 16.87 14.51
C GLU A 185 -5.52 16.52 13.73
N MET A 186 -6.12 17.54 13.12
CA MET A 186 -7.44 17.46 12.50
C MET A 186 -7.41 17.90 11.03
N TYR A 187 -6.34 18.53 10.58
CA TYR A 187 -6.24 19.15 9.26
C TYR A 187 -5.24 18.45 8.36
N ARG A 188 -4.56 17.41 8.83
CA ARG A 188 -3.55 16.68 8.07
C ARG A 188 -3.65 15.18 8.30
N ARG A 189 -3.21 14.42 7.31
CA ARG A 189 -2.98 12.99 7.47
C ARG A 189 -1.93 12.76 8.55
N VAL A 190 -2.16 11.80 9.43
CA VAL A 190 -1.23 11.38 10.48
C VAL A 190 -0.83 9.92 10.26
N ILE A 191 0.45 9.62 10.46
CA ILE A 191 0.93 8.25 10.61
C ILE A 191 1.23 8.06 12.09
N HIS A 192 0.56 7.09 12.71
CA HIS A 192 0.78 6.73 14.10
C HIS A 192 1.60 5.44 14.15
N ASP A 193 2.91 5.55 14.36
CA ASP A 193 3.84 4.43 14.33
C ASP A 193 3.92 3.70 15.70
N THR A 194 3.03 2.75 15.93
CA THR A 194 2.99 1.96 17.18
C THR A 194 3.65 0.60 17.03
N ASP A 195 4.63 0.30 17.87
CA ASP A 195 5.16 -1.07 18.00
C ASP A 195 4.22 -1.96 18.81
N THR A 196 3.62 -2.97 18.18
CA THR A 196 2.84 -3.99 18.89
C THR A 196 3.14 -5.39 18.38
N PRO A 197 2.99 -6.47 19.16
CA PRO A 197 3.19 -7.82 18.65
C PRO A 197 2.31 -8.20 17.43
N LEU A 198 1.26 -7.42 17.11
CA LEU A 198 0.27 -7.78 16.08
C LEU A 198 0.36 -6.92 14.81
N TYR A 199 0.88 -5.70 14.90
CA TYR A 199 0.98 -4.76 13.77
C TYR A 199 2.00 -3.65 14.07
N ARG A 200 2.43 -2.97 13.00
CA ARG A 200 3.20 -1.73 13.08
C ARG A 200 2.52 -0.62 12.30
N GLY A 201 2.15 0.43 13.02
CA GLY A 201 1.67 1.67 12.43
C GLY A 201 0.24 1.65 11.89
N ALA A 202 -0.37 2.82 11.79
CA ALA A 202 -1.64 3.06 11.12
C ALA A 202 -1.68 4.49 10.56
N VAL A 203 -2.41 4.68 9.46
CA VAL A 203 -2.58 5.99 8.83
C VAL A 203 -4.00 6.49 9.05
N TYR A 204 -4.12 7.74 9.50
CA TYR A 204 -5.38 8.43 9.72
C TYR A 204 -5.50 9.62 8.78
N VAL A 205 -6.63 9.73 8.08
CA VAL A 205 -6.97 10.89 7.25
C VAL A 205 -8.24 11.54 7.85
N PRO A 206 -8.15 12.75 8.40
CA PRO A 206 -9.25 13.34 9.15
C PRO A 206 -10.34 13.99 8.27
N THR A 207 -11.49 14.26 8.88
CA THR A 207 -12.59 15.05 8.29
C THR A 207 -12.87 16.30 9.15
N PRO A 208 -12.04 17.36 9.07
CA PRO A 208 -12.12 18.51 9.99
C PRO A 208 -13.42 19.30 9.91
N LEU A 209 -14.09 19.28 8.75
CA LEU A 209 -15.35 19.98 8.57
C LEU A 209 -16.56 19.19 9.10
N TYR A 210 -16.33 17.94 9.53
CA TYR A 210 -17.32 17.03 10.07
C TYR A 210 -18.44 16.75 9.06
N TYR A 211 -19.71 16.80 9.47
CA TYR A 211 -20.84 16.48 8.60
C TYR A 211 -21.92 17.53 8.51
N LEU A 212 -22.77 17.34 7.51
CA LEU A 212 -24.01 18.09 7.33
C LEU A 212 -25.16 17.33 8.01
N ASP A 213 -25.68 17.90 9.08
CA ASP A 213 -26.73 17.30 9.89
C ASP A 213 -28.10 17.46 9.22
N ALA A 214 -28.82 16.34 9.08
CA ALA A 214 -30.15 16.28 8.50
C ALA A 214 -31.17 17.20 9.20
N SER A 215 -30.96 17.50 10.47
CA SER A 215 -31.83 18.39 11.27
C SER A 215 -31.60 19.88 11.01
N LYS A 216 -30.44 20.26 10.45
CA LYS A 216 -30.03 21.66 10.23
C LYS A 216 -29.15 21.83 8.97
N PRO A 217 -29.54 21.26 7.82
CA PRO A 217 -28.65 21.12 6.66
C PRO A 217 -28.16 22.47 6.10
N GLU A 218 -29.01 23.48 6.09
CA GLU A 218 -28.65 24.84 5.64
C GLU A 218 -27.63 25.51 6.57
N GLN A 219 -27.72 25.27 7.88
CA GLN A 219 -26.77 25.84 8.83
C GLN A 219 -25.38 25.24 8.63
N ASP A 220 -25.29 23.91 8.50
CA ASP A 220 -24.00 23.23 8.33
C ASP A 220 -23.38 23.49 6.95
N LEU A 221 -24.19 23.57 5.89
CA LEU A 221 -23.71 24.00 4.58
C LEU A 221 -23.07 25.38 4.65
N ASN A 222 -23.74 26.36 5.28
CA ASN A 222 -23.22 27.71 5.42
C ASN A 222 -21.97 27.76 6.32
N ARG A 223 -21.93 26.93 7.39
CA ARG A 223 -20.76 26.77 8.26
C ARG A 223 -19.55 26.29 7.46
N MET A 224 -19.67 25.15 6.78
CA MET A 224 -18.59 24.56 5.98
C MET A 224 -18.06 25.56 4.94
N CYS A 225 -18.96 26.18 4.18
CA CYS A 225 -18.62 27.21 3.18
C CYS A 225 -17.90 28.44 3.75
N THR A 226 -18.14 28.76 5.01
CA THR A 226 -17.49 29.88 5.68
C THR A 226 -16.13 29.47 6.24
N GLU A 227 -16.03 28.28 6.83
CA GLU A 227 -14.81 27.75 7.46
C GLU A 227 -13.70 27.54 6.44
N ILE A 228 -13.98 26.95 5.27
CA ILE A 228 -12.97 26.66 4.24
C ILE A 228 -12.26 27.90 3.69
N LYS A 229 -12.83 29.09 3.86
CA LYS A 229 -12.19 30.35 3.44
C LYS A 229 -10.91 30.64 4.23
N ARG A 230 -10.78 30.06 5.43
CA ARG A 230 -9.62 30.24 6.32
C ARG A 230 -8.53 29.19 6.10
N PHE A 231 -8.85 28.10 5.41
CA PHE A 231 -7.95 26.98 5.19
C PHE A 231 -6.84 27.37 4.21
N GLN A 232 -5.62 26.96 4.54
CA GLN A 232 -4.41 27.13 3.76
C GLN A 232 -4.18 25.93 2.83
N GLU A 233 -3.14 25.97 1.98
CA GLU A 233 -2.87 24.88 1.04
C GLU A 233 -2.54 23.55 1.70
N GLN A 234 -1.90 23.59 2.87
CA GLN A 234 -1.55 22.42 3.65
C GLN A 234 -2.71 21.87 4.48
N ASP A 235 -3.84 22.58 4.57
CA ASP A 235 -4.99 22.17 5.37
C ASP A 235 -5.93 21.32 4.51
N LEU A 236 -6.23 20.12 4.98
CA LEU A 236 -7.15 19.19 4.35
C LEU A 236 -8.60 19.60 4.64
N ALA A 237 -9.41 19.79 3.61
CA ALA A 237 -10.84 20.05 3.75
C ALA A 237 -11.67 18.78 3.56
N GLY A 238 -11.65 17.90 4.55
CA GLY A 238 -12.45 16.66 4.56
C GLY A 238 -13.80 16.82 5.27
N PHE A 239 -14.86 16.27 4.69
CA PHE A 239 -16.19 16.16 5.30
C PHE A 239 -16.90 14.86 4.91
N PHE A 240 -17.92 14.51 5.69
CA PHE A 240 -18.80 13.40 5.38
C PHE A 240 -20.26 13.83 5.26
N TYR A 241 -21.04 13.07 4.50
CA TYR A 241 -22.35 13.47 4.01
C TYR A 241 -23.24 12.25 3.82
N HIS A 242 -24.49 12.31 4.28
CA HIS A 242 -25.45 11.24 4.09
C HIS A 242 -26.16 11.36 2.74
N PRO A 243 -25.95 10.44 1.77
CA PRO A 243 -26.50 10.56 0.41
C PRO A 243 -28.02 10.69 0.33
N TYR A 244 -28.76 10.11 1.27
CA TYR A 244 -30.22 10.11 1.25
C TYR A 244 -30.82 11.53 1.35
N LEU A 245 -30.06 12.50 1.85
CA LEU A 245 -30.46 13.92 1.89
C LEU A 245 -30.66 14.51 0.48
N GLU A 246 -30.09 13.90 -0.56
CA GLU A 246 -30.25 14.32 -1.95
C GLU A 246 -31.50 13.71 -2.61
N PHE A 247 -32.07 12.65 -2.04
CA PHE A 247 -33.18 11.93 -2.68
C PHE A 247 -34.43 12.77 -2.97
N PRO A 248 -34.82 13.76 -2.13
CA PRO A 248 -35.91 14.68 -2.45
C PRO A 248 -35.63 15.60 -3.65
N PHE A 249 -34.36 15.81 -4.00
CA PHE A 249 -33.93 16.66 -5.11
C PHE A 249 -33.80 15.90 -6.44
N ILE A 250 -33.93 14.56 -6.41
CA ILE A 250 -33.79 13.69 -7.57
C ILE A 250 -35.14 13.09 -7.92
N ARG A 251 -35.62 13.33 -9.14
CA ARG A 251 -36.92 12.86 -9.62
C ARG A 251 -36.88 12.44 -11.09
N LYS A 252 -37.78 11.55 -11.49
CA LYS A 252 -38.04 11.25 -12.90
C LYS A 252 -39.19 12.11 -13.40
N VAL A 253 -38.96 12.91 -14.44
CA VAL A 253 -39.97 13.72 -15.12
C VAL A 253 -40.03 13.29 -16.58
N GLN A 254 -41.17 12.74 -17.03
CA GLN A 254 -41.37 12.24 -18.40
C GLN A 254 -40.27 11.25 -18.85
N GLY A 255 -39.87 10.35 -17.96
CA GLY A 255 -38.83 9.35 -18.24
C GLY A 255 -37.39 9.86 -18.17
N ARG A 256 -37.15 11.16 -17.94
CA ARG A 256 -35.82 11.75 -17.75
C ARG A 256 -35.53 11.97 -16.28
N VAL A 257 -34.30 11.69 -15.86
CA VAL A 257 -33.83 12.02 -14.51
C VAL A 257 -33.56 13.52 -14.45
N VAL A 258 -34.05 14.16 -13.39
CA VAL A 258 -33.79 15.56 -13.04
C VAL A 258 -33.22 15.59 -11.63
N TYR A 259 -32.07 16.22 -11.48
CA TYR A 259 -31.41 16.47 -10.19
C TYR A 259 -31.36 17.99 -9.99
N ASP A 260 -32.04 18.50 -8.95
CA ASP A 260 -32.14 19.94 -8.68
C ASP A 260 -30.80 20.52 -8.22
N GLU A 261 -30.25 21.47 -8.98
CA GLU A 261 -28.96 22.14 -8.67
C GLU A 261 -28.97 22.96 -7.38
N ARG A 262 -30.13 23.17 -6.76
CA ARG A 262 -30.25 23.83 -5.45
C ARG A 262 -30.03 22.86 -4.28
N SER A 263 -29.79 21.58 -4.57
CA SER A 263 -29.52 20.58 -3.55
C SER A 263 -28.26 20.90 -2.74
N TYR A 264 -28.14 20.28 -1.57
CA TYR A 264 -27.05 20.58 -0.64
C TYR A 264 -25.70 20.20 -1.23
N LEU A 265 -25.60 19.02 -1.86
CA LEU A 265 -24.36 18.53 -2.43
C LEU A 265 -23.86 19.40 -3.61
N HIS A 266 -24.75 19.83 -4.52
CA HIS A 266 -24.39 20.75 -5.60
C HIS A 266 -23.80 22.05 -5.07
N ARG A 267 -24.43 22.61 -4.04
CA ARG A 267 -24.00 23.87 -3.41
C ARG A 267 -22.68 23.71 -2.65
N LEU A 268 -22.48 22.59 -1.96
CA LEU A 268 -21.21 22.28 -1.29
C LEU A 268 -20.06 22.15 -2.31
N VAL A 269 -20.22 21.32 -3.34
CA VAL A 269 -19.20 21.16 -4.40
C VAL A 269 -18.85 22.50 -5.04
N ARG A 270 -19.86 23.28 -5.45
CA ARG A 270 -19.68 24.61 -6.04
C ARG A 270 -18.91 25.56 -5.12
N CYS A 271 -19.23 25.55 -3.84
CA CYS A 271 -18.59 26.41 -2.84
C CYS A 271 -17.11 26.07 -2.63
N PHE A 272 -16.76 24.78 -2.59
CA PHE A 272 -15.36 24.35 -2.51
C PHE A 272 -14.58 24.71 -3.77
N GLN A 273 -15.14 24.44 -4.95
CA GLN A 273 -14.53 24.81 -6.24
C GLN A 273 -14.33 26.33 -6.36
N GLN A 274 -15.29 27.14 -5.90
CA GLN A 274 -15.14 28.60 -5.84
C GLN A 274 -14.01 29.08 -4.91
N GLN A 275 -13.60 28.26 -3.94
CA GLN A 275 -12.45 28.52 -3.06
C GLN A 275 -11.16 27.83 -3.55
N SER A 276 -11.16 27.35 -4.80
CA SER A 276 -10.02 26.67 -5.45
C SER A 276 -9.59 25.38 -4.73
N PHE A 277 -10.52 24.71 -4.05
CA PHE A 277 -10.30 23.35 -3.58
C PHE A 277 -10.46 22.35 -4.70
N HIS A 278 -9.55 21.39 -4.73
CA HIS A 278 -9.61 20.22 -5.59
C HIS A 278 -10.00 19.02 -4.74
N PHE A 279 -11.06 18.33 -5.15
CA PHE A 279 -11.41 17.05 -4.55
C PHE A 279 -10.41 16.01 -5.02
N VAL A 280 -9.84 15.26 -4.09
CA VAL A 280 -8.81 14.26 -4.38
C VAL A 280 -9.23 12.88 -3.88
N PRO A 281 -8.73 11.78 -4.45
CA PRO A 281 -8.91 10.45 -3.87
C PRO A 281 -8.19 10.33 -2.52
N LEU A 282 -8.73 9.55 -1.59
CA LEU A 282 -8.13 9.27 -0.28
C LEU A 282 -6.76 8.63 -0.47
N LEU A 283 -6.66 7.65 -1.37
CA LEU A 283 -5.42 6.95 -1.66
C LEU A 283 -4.33 7.88 -2.23
N SER A 284 -4.66 9.04 -2.82
CA SER A 284 -3.64 10.01 -3.23
C SER A 284 -2.97 10.74 -2.05
N MET A 285 -3.48 10.56 -0.83
CA MET A 285 -2.90 11.14 0.39
C MET A 285 -1.80 10.25 0.99
N VAL A 286 -1.65 9.03 0.49
CA VAL A 286 -0.71 8.00 0.97
C VAL A 286 0.01 7.37 -0.22
N SER A 287 1.30 7.09 -0.10
CA SER A 287 2.00 6.28 -1.11
C SER A 287 2.03 4.82 -0.71
N LEU A 288 2.34 4.59 0.56
CA LEU A 288 2.44 3.27 1.18
C LEU A 288 1.47 3.20 2.36
N VAL A 289 0.79 2.06 2.51
CA VAL A 289 -0.12 1.78 3.62
C VAL A 289 0.45 0.62 4.43
N PRO A 290 0.75 0.80 5.73
CA PRO A 290 1.25 -0.30 6.55
C PRO A 290 0.23 -1.45 6.57
N SER A 291 0.75 -2.66 6.47
CA SER A 291 0.00 -3.88 6.21
C SER A 291 0.32 -4.92 7.28
N MET A 292 0.53 -6.16 6.88
CA MET A 292 0.84 -7.30 7.74
C MET A 292 2.17 -7.12 8.48
N ARG A 293 2.22 -7.69 9.69
CA ARG A 293 3.44 -7.89 10.48
C ARG A 293 3.61 -9.38 10.73
N GLN A 294 4.85 -9.87 10.68
CA GLN A 294 5.22 -11.20 11.15
C GLN A 294 6.41 -11.09 12.11
N THR A 295 6.27 -11.67 13.30
CA THR A 295 7.34 -11.78 14.31
C THR A 295 7.92 -13.18 14.35
N ASP A 296 8.98 -13.40 15.15
CA ASP A 296 9.68 -14.68 15.27
C ASP A 296 10.18 -15.26 13.93
N PHE A 297 10.50 -14.38 12.98
CA PHE A 297 10.99 -14.75 11.65
C PHE A 297 12.52 -14.67 11.60
N PHE A 298 13.18 -15.83 11.77
CA PHE A 298 14.63 -16.04 11.65
C PHE A 298 15.49 -14.93 12.30
N PRO A 299 15.62 -14.92 13.64
CA PRO A 299 16.31 -13.85 14.36
C PRO A 299 17.78 -13.75 13.93
N GLY A 300 18.20 -12.54 13.56
CA GLY A 300 19.59 -12.23 13.22
C GLY A 300 20.10 -12.78 11.87
N LEU A 301 19.24 -13.43 11.07
CA LEU A 301 19.64 -13.95 9.75
C LEU A 301 19.35 -12.94 8.62
N GLU A 302 20.15 -13.06 7.56
CA GLU A 302 20.00 -12.33 6.30
C GLU A 302 18.74 -12.81 5.57
N VAL A 303 18.00 -11.84 5.00
CA VAL A 303 16.78 -12.08 4.22
C VAL A 303 16.92 -11.30 2.92
N LEU A 304 16.67 -11.99 1.81
CA LEU A 304 16.63 -11.45 0.45
C LEU A 304 15.21 -11.59 -0.10
N THR A 305 14.93 -10.88 -1.18
CA THR A 305 13.67 -10.93 -1.93
C THR A 305 13.89 -11.63 -3.27
N ALA A 306 12.94 -12.45 -3.69
CA ALA A 306 13.03 -13.26 -4.91
C ALA A 306 11.62 -13.67 -5.39
N ASP A 307 11.30 -13.61 -6.67
CA ASP A 307 10.17 -14.37 -7.26
C ASP A 307 10.67 -15.75 -7.70
N LEU A 308 10.82 -16.67 -6.73
CA LEU A 308 11.40 -17.99 -7.02
C LEU A 308 10.49 -18.85 -7.88
N ASN A 309 9.19 -18.55 -7.91
CA ASN A 309 8.17 -19.41 -8.50
C ASN A 309 7.57 -18.87 -9.81
N GLY A 310 7.84 -17.60 -10.13
CA GLY A 310 7.42 -16.93 -11.36
C GLY A 310 5.94 -16.58 -11.38
N ASP A 311 5.31 -16.37 -10.21
CA ASP A 311 3.91 -15.93 -10.12
C ASP A 311 3.74 -14.41 -10.00
N GLY A 312 4.85 -13.67 -10.06
CA GLY A 312 4.88 -12.22 -9.91
C GLY A 312 4.72 -11.75 -8.46
N VAL A 313 4.68 -12.66 -7.48
CA VAL A 313 4.68 -12.34 -6.06
C VAL A 313 6.02 -12.71 -5.44
N THR A 314 6.62 -11.76 -4.75
CA THR A 314 7.93 -11.91 -4.13
C THR A 314 7.89 -12.79 -2.89
N GLU A 315 8.76 -13.80 -2.87
CA GLU A 315 9.16 -14.59 -1.72
C GLU A 315 10.30 -13.96 -0.90
N LEU A 316 10.45 -14.46 0.32
CA LEU A 316 11.61 -14.16 1.16
C LEU A 316 12.58 -15.34 1.19
N LEU A 317 13.81 -15.12 0.75
CA LEU A 317 14.88 -16.11 0.81
C LEU A 317 15.79 -15.84 2.02
N VAL A 318 15.96 -16.84 2.87
CA VAL A 318 16.71 -16.75 4.12
C VAL A 318 17.92 -17.67 4.07
N ARG A 319 19.09 -17.11 4.40
CA ARG A 319 20.35 -17.85 4.49
C ARG A 319 20.68 -18.18 5.95
N GLU A 320 20.97 -19.45 6.25
CA GLU A 320 21.50 -19.88 7.53
C GLU A 320 22.97 -20.34 7.39
N PRO A 321 23.96 -19.45 7.60
CA PRO A 321 25.36 -19.75 7.27
C PRO A 321 25.99 -20.90 8.06
N LYS A 322 25.49 -21.18 9.28
CA LYS A 322 26.06 -22.22 10.16
C LYS A 322 25.75 -23.62 9.68
N SER A 323 24.54 -23.84 9.17
CA SER A 323 24.11 -25.13 8.61
C SER A 323 24.36 -25.21 7.10
N GLY A 324 24.48 -24.06 6.44
CA GLY A 324 24.47 -23.96 4.98
C GLY A 324 23.06 -24.03 4.39
N ASN A 325 22.02 -24.06 5.21
CA ASN A 325 20.64 -24.15 4.74
C ASN A 325 20.15 -22.83 4.15
N TRP A 326 19.31 -22.97 3.13
CA TRP A 326 18.54 -21.90 2.53
C TRP A 326 17.06 -22.21 2.66
N TYR A 327 16.30 -21.22 3.11
CA TYR A 327 14.85 -21.32 3.25
C TYR A 327 14.16 -20.30 2.36
N ALA A 328 13.15 -20.70 1.60
CA ALA A 328 12.24 -19.77 0.95
C ALA A 328 10.93 -19.72 1.74
N ALA A 329 10.46 -18.53 2.06
CA ALA A 329 9.18 -18.31 2.69
C ALA A 329 8.19 -17.78 1.66
N PHE A 330 7.19 -18.61 1.37
CA PHE A 330 6.13 -18.32 0.40
C PHE A 330 4.96 -17.63 1.09
N GLY A 331 4.42 -16.59 0.46
CA GLY A 331 3.33 -15.79 1.04
C GLY A 331 2.87 -14.66 0.12
N SER A 332 1.68 -14.12 0.39
CA SER A 332 1.16 -12.96 -0.33
C SER A 332 0.32 -12.11 0.62
N LEU A 333 0.38 -10.79 0.45
CA LEU A 333 -0.41 -9.80 1.17
C LEU A 333 -1.76 -9.52 0.49
N GLY A 334 -2.22 -10.41 -0.41
CA GLY A 334 -3.38 -10.26 -1.30
C GLY A 334 -4.76 -10.06 -0.65
N MET A 335 -4.83 -9.69 0.63
CA MET A 335 -6.05 -9.36 1.35
C MET A 335 -6.20 -7.86 1.64
N TYR A 336 -5.42 -6.97 1.03
CA TYR A 336 -5.51 -5.53 1.28
C TYR A 336 -6.96 -5.01 1.27
N PRO A 337 -7.36 -4.13 2.21
CA PRO A 337 -6.58 -3.55 3.32
C PRO A 337 -6.57 -4.44 4.57
N CYS A 338 -7.14 -5.64 4.51
CA CYS A 338 -7.07 -6.60 5.60
C CYS A 338 -5.62 -7.08 5.80
N ARG A 339 -5.09 -6.82 6.99
CA ARG A 339 -3.73 -7.21 7.40
C ARG A 339 -3.61 -8.68 7.79
N GLN A 340 -4.73 -9.41 7.88
CA GLN A 340 -4.78 -10.81 8.32
C GLN A 340 -4.48 -11.78 7.18
N SER A 341 -3.35 -11.56 6.50
CA SER A 341 -2.82 -12.46 5.49
C SER A 341 -2.15 -13.68 6.14
N ALA A 342 -2.00 -14.78 5.39
CA ALA A 342 -1.25 -15.93 5.86
C ALA A 342 0.22 -15.54 6.16
N PRO A 343 0.85 -16.12 7.18
CA PRO A 343 2.27 -15.88 7.44
C PRO A 343 3.11 -16.40 6.29
N PHE A 344 4.27 -15.78 6.06
CA PHE A 344 5.31 -16.31 5.21
C PHE A 344 5.86 -17.59 5.86
N GLU A 345 5.58 -18.73 5.23
CA GLU A 345 5.94 -20.05 5.75
C GLU A 345 7.25 -20.53 5.14
N PRO A 346 8.34 -20.59 5.92
CA PRO A 346 9.64 -21.00 5.40
C PRO A 346 9.72 -22.50 5.12
N ARG A 347 10.32 -22.83 3.99
CA ARG A 347 10.61 -24.20 3.54
C ARG A 347 12.07 -24.30 3.17
N LEU A 348 12.73 -25.38 3.58
CA LEU A 348 14.10 -25.67 3.15
C LEU A 348 14.11 -25.86 1.62
N VAL A 349 14.86 -25.04 0.91
CA VAL A 349 14.96 -25.07 -0.56
C VAL A 349 16.32 -25.56 -1.06
N ALA A 350 17.38 -25.42 -0.26
CA ALA A 350 18.70 -25.98 -0.52
C ALA A 350 19.53 -26.15 0.76
N THR A 351 20.54 -27.04 0.69
CA THR A 351 21.57 -27.19 1.71
C THR A 351 22.94 -27.05 1.04
N ASP A 352 23.79 -26.20 1.64
CA ASP A 352 25.08 -25.74 1.14
C ASP A 352 24.99 -25.04 -0.21
N GLY A 353 24.37 -23.85 -0.22
CA GLY A 353 24.45 -22.92 -1.36
C GLY A 353 25.88 -22.55 -1.75
N GLY A 354 26.90 -22.89 -0.96
CA GLY A 354 28.26 -22.42 -1.18
C GLY A 354 28.57 -21.13 -0.41
N LYS A 355 29.85 -20.77 -0.40
CA LYS A 355 30.39 -19.55 0.21
C LYS A 355 30.43 -18.44 -0.83
N GLY A 356 30.07 -17.22 -0.42
CA GLY A 356 30.04 -16.07 -1.32
C GLY A 356 28.94 -15.08 -0.96
N ARG A 357 28.95 -13.94 -1.66
CA ARG A 357 27.88 -12.95 -1.66
C ARG A 357 26.74 -13.47 -2.55
N ALA A 358 25.51 -13.38 -2.06
CA ALA A 358 24.33 -13.84 -2.78
C ALA A 358 23.73 -12.71 -3.60
N LEU A 359 23.32 -13.03 -4.82
CA LEU A 359 22.50 -12.21 -5.70
C LEU A 359 21.34 -13.06 -6.19
N ILE A 360 20.23 -12.40 -6.55
CA ILE A 360 18.98 -13.03 -6.95
C ILE A 360 18.51 -12.37 -8.25
N GLY A 361 18.08 -13.18 -9.21
CA GLY A 361 17.56 -12.72 -10.50
C GLY A 361 17.37 -13.85 -11.50
N ASP A 362 16.54 -13.65 -12.52
CA ASP A 362 16.24 -14.64 -13.57
C ASP A 362 17.38 -14.69 -14.60
N VAL A 363 18.46 -15.41 -14.25
CA VAL A 363 19.64 -15.48 -15.12
C VAL A 363 19.44 -16.46 -16.28
N ASN A 364 18.36 -17.23 -16.30
CA ASN A 364 18.13 -18.26 -17.32
C ASN A 364 16.99 -17.90 -18.31
N GLY A 365 16.15 -16.93 -17.95
CA GLY A 365 15.05 -16.39 -18.74
C GLY A 365 13.79 -17.24 -18.73
N ASP A 366 13.54 -17.97 -17.64
CA ASP A 366 12.33 -18.81 -17.48
C ASP A 366 11.24 -18.15 -16.62
N GLY A 367 11.43 -16.89 -16.25
CA GLY A 367 10.53 -16.09 -15.42
C GLY A 367 10.62 -16.41 -13.94
N LYS A 368 11.69 -17.08 -13.47
CA LYS A 368 11.91 -17.37 -12.06
C LYS A 368 13.26 -16.83 -11.63
N ASP A 369 13.29 -16.23 -10.45
CA ASP A 369 14.54 -15.79 -9.86
C ASP A 369 15.41 -16.98 -9.43
N ASP A 370 16.68 -16.92 -9.80
CA ASP A 370 17.71 -17.91 -9.48
C ASP A 370 18.66 -17.37 -8.39
N LEU A 371 19.39 -18.28 -7.73
CA LEU A 371 20.43 -17.89 -6.78
C LEU A 371 21.81 -17.86 -7.46
N VAL A 372 22.44 -16.69 -7.47
CA VAL A 372 23.83 -16.51 -7.90
C VAL A 372 24.72 -16.27 -6.68
N LEU A 373 25.82 -17.01 -6.59
CA LEU A 373 26.79 -16.89 -5.50
C LEU A 373 28.17 -16.55 -6.02
N TRP A 374 28.66 -15.42 -5.53
CA TRP A 374 29.92 -14.84 -5.96
C TRP A 374 31.00 -14.96 -4.87
N ASP A 375 32.04 -15.70 -5.19
CA ASP A 375 33.29 -15.78 -4.44
C ASP A 375 34.26 -14.75 -5.02
N ALA A 376 34.28 -13.56 -4.41
CA ALA A 376 35.08 -12.43 -4.87
C ALA A 376 36.59 -12.71 -4.84
N ASP A 377 37.09 -13.55 -3.93
CA ASP A 377 38.52 -13.84 -3.84
C ASP A 377 39.01 -14.67 -5.05
N ALA A 378 38.19 -15.62 -5.49
CA ALA A 378 38.48 -16.46 -6.65
C ALA A 378 37.91 -15.91 -7.97
N GLY A 379 37.00 -14.92 -7.91
CA GLY A 379 36.24 -14.47 -9.06
C GLY A 379 35.33 -15.57 -9.65
N ARG A 380 34.79 -16.44 -8.79
CA ARG A 380 33.90 -17.55 -9.20
C ARG A 380 32.44 -17.19 -8.99
N TRP A 381 31.65 -17.47 -10.01
CA TRP A 381 30.22 -17.22 -10.07
C TRP A 381 29.51 -18.55 -10.24
N GLN A 382 28.81 -18.96 -9.20
CA GLN A 382 28.07 -20.22 -9.16
C GLN A 382 26.59 -19.92 -9.16
N VAL A 383 25.83 -20.66 -9.95
CA VAL A 383 24.38 -20.47 -10.10
C VAL A 383 23.66 -21.72 -9.64
N ALA A 384 22.60 -21.54 -8.86
CA ALA A 384 21.63 -22.58 -8.53
C ALA A 384 20.26 -22.14 -9.06
N LEU A 385 19.81 -22.81 -10.13
CA LEU A 385 18.55 -22.48 -10.79
C LEU A 385 17.34 -22.84 -9.93
N SER A 386 16.29 -22.03 -9.97
CA SER A 386 15.02 -22.31 -9.31
C SER A 386 14.11 -23.18 -10.17
N ASP A 387 13.50 -24.21 -9.58
CA ASP A 387 12.42 -24.97 -10.23
C ASP A 387 11.01 -24.48 -9.84
N GLY A 388 10.93 -23.38 -9.08
CA GLY A 388 9.71 -22.86 -8.49
C GLY A 388 9.40 -23.36 -7.08
N VAL A 389 10.16 -24.34 -6.59
CA VAL A 389 9.99 -24.91 -5.25
C VAL A 389 11.33 -25.05 -4.53
N ARG A 390 12.40 -25.34 -5.26
CA ARG A 390 13.75 -25.60 -4.75
C ARG A 390 14.79 -24.90 -5.62
N LEU A 391 15.94 -24.69 -5.02
CA LEU A 391 17.15 -24.30 -5.73
C LEU A 391 17.93 -25.57 -6.12
N GLY A 392 18.37 -25.60 -7.37
CA GLY A 392 19.12 -26.70 -7.96
C GLY A 392 20.52 -26.87 -7.41
N GLN A 393 21.31 -27.75 -8.05
CA GLN A 393 22.73 -27.86 -7.75
C GLN A 393 23.46 -26.60 -8.22
N GLN A 394 24.50 -26.20 -7.47
CA GLN A 394 25.38 -25.12 -7.93
C GLN A 394 26.22 -25.59 -9.11
N GLU A 395 26.22 -24.76 -10.14
CA GLU A 395 27.08 -24.92 -11.29
C GLU A 395 27.95 -23.69 -11.46
N LEU A 396 29.25 -23.90 -11.74
CA LEU A 396 30.17 -22.81 -12.03
C LEU A 396 29.88 -22.26 -13.43
N TRP A 397 29.36 -21.03 -13.50
CA TRP A 397 29.01 -20.39 -14.77
C TRP A 397 30.10 -19.45 -15.28
N LEU A 398 30.94 -18.91 -14.38
CA LEU A 398 32.07 -18.05 -14.74
C LEU A 398 33.17 -18.07 -13.67
N GLU A 399 34.43 -18.01 -14.09
CA GLU A 399 35.61 -17.98 -13.21
C GLU A 399 36.61 -16.91 -13.66
N GLY A 400 37.37 -16.35 -12.71
CA GLY A 400 38.39 -15.33 -12.96
C GLY A 400 37.83 -13.96 -13.32
N PHE A 401 36.52 -13.73 -13.15
CA PHE A 401 35.86 -12.47 -13.45
C PHE A 401 35.61 -11.68 -12.18
N ALA A 402 36.00 -10.40 -12.18
CA ALA A 402 35.89 -9.50 -11.04
C ALA A 402 36.58 -10.03 -9.77
N SER A 403 37.77 -10.62 -9.90
CA SER A 403 38.53 -11.10 -8.74
C SER A 403 39.04 -9.94 -7.86
N GLY A 404 38.84 -10.05 -6.55
CA GLY A 404 39.29 -9.13 -5.50
C GLY A 404 38.15 -8.34 -4.84
N GLY A 405 38.31 -8.01 -3.56
CA GLY A 405 37.25 -7.39 -2.75
C GLY A 405 36.92 -5.90 -3.04
N SER A 406 37.39 -5.32 -4.15
CA SER A 406 37.07 -3.93 -4.53
C SER A 406 35.88 -3.80 -5.48
N TRP A 407 35.33 -4.94 -5.93
CA TRP A 407 34.18 -4.99 -6.82
C TRP A 407 32.86 -5.04 -6.04
N GLU A 408 31.85 -4.39 -6.58
CA GLU A 408 30.45 -4.61 -6.28
C GLU A 408 29.81 -5.35 -7.45
N ALA A 409 28.76 -6.12 -7.18
CA ALA A 409 28.13 -7.02 -8.11
C ALA A 409 26.62 -6.78 -8.12
N PHE A 410 26.05 -6.86 -9.31
CA PHE A 410 24.64 -6.63 -9.59
C PHE A 410 24.17 -7.64 -10.65
N LEU A 411 22.88 -7.92 -10.63
CA LEU A 411 22.15 -8.63 -11.68
C LEU A 411 21.21 -7.62 -12.33
N CYS A 412 21.11 -7.66 -13.65
CA CYS A 412 20.26 -6.74 -14.41
C CYS A 412 20.04 -7.23 -15.86
N ASP A 413 18.86 -7.02 -16.45
CA ASP A 413 18.63 -7.26 -17.89
C ASP A 413 19.18 -6.11 -18.72
N TRP A 414 20.49 -6.14 -18.94
CA TRP A 414 21.22 -5.10 -19.66
C TRP A 414 20.81 -4.99 -21.14
N ASN A 415 20.46 -6.12 -21.76
CA ASN A 415 20.33 -6.22 -23.21
C ASN A 415 18.87 -6.34 -23.69
N GLY A 416 17.93 -6.62 -22.78
CA GLY A 416 16.50 -6.71 -23.01
C GLY A 416 16.08 -8.06 -23.56
N ASP A 417 16.82 -9.13 -23.26
CA ASP A 417 16.48 -10.50 -23.68
C ASP A 417 15.71 -11.28 -22.61
N GLY A 418 15.34 -10.62 -21.52
CA GLY A 418 14.61 -11.18 -20.39
C GLY A 418 15.48 -12.05 -19.49
N ARG A 419 16.81 -11.85 -19.51
CA ARG A 419 17.76 -12.56 -18.65
C ARG A 419 18.61 -11.57 -17.89
N ASP A 420 18.82 -11.86 -16.61
CA ASP A 420 19.72 -11.07 -15.81
C ASP A 420 21.18 -11.36 -16.14
N ASP A 421 21.88 -10.31 -16.58
CA ASP A 421 23.30 -10.25 -16.87
C ASP A 421 24.11 -9.88 -15.61
N LEU A 422 25.39 -10.24 -15.56
CA LEU A 422 26.29 -9.81 -14.49
C LEU A 422 26.87 -8.43 -14.77
N ALA A 423 26.58 -7.45 -13.91
CA ALA A 423 27.28 -6.17 -13.89
C ALA A 423 28.16 -6.05 -12.63
N VAL A 424 29.40 -5.61 -12.80
CA VAL A 424 30.33 -5.40 -11.67
C VAL A 424 31.00 -4.05 -11.75
N TRP A 425 31.22 -3.42 -10.60
CA TRP A 425 31.79 -2.08 -10.51
C TRP A 425 32.90 -1.99 -9.46
N ASN A 426 34.05 -1.48 -9.86
CA ASN A 426 35.14 -1.15 -8.96
C ASN A 426 35.04 0.30 -8.52
N LYS A 427 34.49 0.51 -7.32
CA LYS A 427 34.33 1.86 -6.74
C LYS A 427 35.61 2.67 -6.66
N ARG A 428 36.78 2.02 -6.57
CA ARG A 428 38.06 2.70 -6.43
C ARG A 428 38.63 3.17 -7.77
N SER A 429 38.58 2.33 -8.80
CA SER A 429 39.15 2.67 -10.12
C SER A 429 38.13 3.29 -11.08
N GLY A 430 36.83 3.15 -10.81
CA GLY A 430 35.76 3.52 -11.73
C GLY A 430 35.59 2.54 -12.89
N GLU A 431 36.35 1.44 -12.91
CA GLU A 431 36.17 0.36 -13.89
C GLU A 431 34.88 -0.38 -13.61
N TRP A 432 34.15 -0.75 -14.65
CA TRP A 432 33.02 -1.66 -14.55
C TRP A 432 33.20 -2.76 -15.58
N PHE A 433 32.74 -3.97 -15.25
CA PHE A 433 32.68 -5.13 -16.16
C PHE A 433 31.26 -5.62 -16.35
N LEU A 434 30.99 -6.23 -17.50
CA LEU A 434 29.71 -6.87 -17.82
C LEU A 434 29.98 -8.31 -18.29
N ALA A 435 29.13 -9.25 -17.92
CA ALA A 435 29.08 -10.56 -18.54
C ALA A 435 27.63 -10.93 -18.85
N VAL A 436 27.36 -11.21 -20.12
CA VAL A 436 26.00 -11.51 -20.59
C VAL A 436 25.64 -12.94 -20.26
N SER A 437 24.44 -13.18 -19.77
CA SER A 437 23.91 -14.51 -19.55
C SER A 437 23.55 -15.18 -20.87
N GLU A 438 24.07 -16.39 -21.07
CA GLU A 438 23.67 -17.26 -22.18
C GLU A 438 22.63 -18.30 -21.71
N GLY A 439 22.12 -18.15 -20.48
CA GLY A 439 21.11 -19.03 -19.84
C GLY A 439 21.67 -20.35 -19.32
N SER A 440 22.99 -20.49 -19.34
CA SER A 440 23.73 -21.65 -18.78
C SER A 440 25.18 -21.32 -18.43
N THR A 441 25.69 -20.19 -18.91
CA THR A 441 27.01 -19.63 -18.58
C THR A 441 26.94 -18.10 -18.70
N PHE A 442 27.88 -17.39 -18.07
CA PHE A 442 28.07 -15.98 -18.34
C PHE A 442 29.25 -15.77 -19.30
N ARG A 443 29.04 -14.96 -20.35
CA ARG A 443 30.07 -14.61 -21.32
C ARG A 443 30.58 -13.19 -21.05
N PRO A 444 31.83 -13.04 -20.57
CA PRO A 444 32.42 -11.72 -20.31
C PRO A 444 32.43 -10.83 -21.56
N LEU A 445 32.01 -9.60 -21.38
CA LEU A 445 32.22 -8.49 -22.30
C LEU A 445 33.24 -7.54 -21.69
N GLN A 446 34.27 -7.17 -22.44
CA GLN A 446 35.25 -6.21 -21.97
C GLN A 446 34.62 -4.80 -22.02
N THR A 447 34.56 -4.14 -20.87
CA THR A 447 33.94 -2.80 -20.75
C THR A 447 34.93 -1.78 -20.16
N GLY A 448 34.49 -0.53 -20.07
CA GLY A 448 35.34 0.65 -19.87
C GLY A 448 35.37 1.18 -18.42
N ALA A 449 35.86 2.42 -18.26
CA ALA A 449 35.80 3.16 -17.01
C ALA A 449 34.70 4.23 -17.07
N ILE A 450 33.97 4.41 -15.96
CA ILE A 450 33.02 5.51 -15.77
C ILE A 450 33.81 6.69 -15.18
N GLY A 451 34.36 7.54 -16.06
CA GLY A 451 35.37 8.52 -15.67
C GLY A 451 34.93 9.68 -14.76
N HIS A 452 33.62 9.90 -14.54
CA HIS A 452 33.10 10.97 -13.67
C HIS A 452 32.36 10.47 -12.42
N ILE A 453 32.29 9.16 -12.20
CA ILE A 453 31.63 8.54 -11.04
C ILE A 453 32.71 7.91 -10.16
N ASP A 454 32.86 8.43 -8.95
CA ASP A 454 33.84 7.98 -7.96
C ASP A 454 33.21 7.08 -6.89
N CYS A 455 33.98 6.78 -5.83
CA CYS A 455 33.56 5.87 -4.76
C CYS A 455 32.43 6.40 -3.87
N GLU A 456 31.96 7.63 -4.08
CA GLU A 456 30.93 8.25 -3.26
C GLU A 456 29.53 8.04 -3.81
N TRP A 457 29.42 7.67 -5.09
CA TRP A 457 28.15 7.32 -5.71
C TRP A 457 27.66 5.95 -5.26
N VAL A 458 26.35 5.82 -5.17
CA VAL A 458 25.64 4.56 -4.99
C VAL A 458 25.00 4.19 -6.33
N ALA A 459 25.15 2.93 -6.72
CA ALA A 459 24.58 2.38 -7.95
C ALA A 459 23.48 1.37 -7.62
N GLN A 460 22.41 1.41 -8.40
CA GLN A 460 21.37 0.39 -8.53
C GLN A 460 21.08 0.15 -10.02
N PHE A 461 20.33 -0.90 -10.33
CA PHE A 461 19.88 -1.24 -11.68
C PHE A 461 18.38 -1.53 -11.70
N GLY A 462 17.70 -1.05 -12.74
CA GLY A 462 16.28 -1.28 -12.98
C GLY A 462 15.79 -0.54 -14.24
N ASP A 463 14.65 -0.97 -14.79
CA ASP A 463 14.02 -0.40 -15.99
C ASP A 463 13.28 0.90 -15.64
N VAL A 464 14.03 1.99 -15.48
CA VAL A 464 13.49 3.28 -15.07
C VAL A 464 12.98 4.11 -16.25
N ASP A 465 13.30 3.72 -17.48
CA ASP A 465 12.82 4.40 -18.69
C ASP A 465 11.69 3.66 -19.45
N GLY A 466 11.43 2.40 -19.08
CA GLY A 466 10.34 1.56 -19.57
C GLY A 466 10.61 0.92 -20.92
N ASP A 467 11.88 0.78 -21.32
CA ASP A 467 12.27 0.19 -22.59
C ASP A 467 12.52 -1.33 -22.54
N GLY A 468 12.35 -1.92 -21.35
CA GLY A 468 12.55 -3.35 -21.08
C GLY A 468 14.02 -3.72 -20.88
N ARG A 469 14.88 -2.73 -20.59
CA ARG A 469 16.26 -2.93 -20.18
C ARG A 469 16.52 -2.20 -18.89
N ASP A 470 17.45 -2.73 -18.11
CA ASP A 470 17.86 -2.08 -16.89
C ASP A 470 18.93 -1.01 -17.14
N GLU A 471 18.68 0.18 -16.58
CA GLU A 471 19.64 1.27 -16.57
C GLU A 471 20.48 1.29 -15.29
N TRP A 472 21.65 1.94 -15.36
CA TRP A 472 22.32 2.40 -14.16
C TRP A 472 21.52 3.53 -13.51
N VAL A 473 21.12 3.35 -12.26
CA VAL A 473 20.53 4.41 -11.44
C VAL A 473 21.55 4.83 -10.38
N LEU A 474 22.03 6.06 -10.46
CA LEU A 474 23.17 6.54 -9.69
C LEU A 474 22.79 7.72 -8.81
N TRP A 475 23.10 7.61 -7.52
CA TRP A 475 22.81 8.64 -6.52
C TRP A 475 24.09 9.13 -5.83
N HIS A 476 24.23 10.45 -5.75
CA HIS A 476 25.31 11.09 -5.00
C HIS A 476 24.81 11.60 -3.64
N PRO A 477 25.18 10.97 -2.51
CA PRO A 477 24.59 11.23 -1.20
C PRO A 477 24.78 12.67 -0.70
N ARG A 478 25.90 13.33 -1.00
CA ARG A 478 26.13 14.70 -0.50
C ARG A 478 25.39 15.81 -1.23
N THR A 479 25.05 15.60 -2.50
CA THR A 479 24.40 16.62 -3.34
C THR A 479 22.93 16.30 -3.57
N GLY A 480 22.54 15.03 -3.40
CA GLY A 480 21.21 14.53 -3.77
C GLY A 480 21.02 14.50 -5.28
N THR A 481 22.10 14.34 -6.05
CA THR A 481 22.07 14.26 -7.52
C THR A 481 21.79 12.83 -7.95
N TRP A 482 20.88 12.67 -8.91
CA TRP A 482 20.46 11.41 -9.51
C TRP A 482 20.75 11.41 -11.00
N GLN A 483 21.57 10.47 -11.46
CA GLN A 483 21.89 10.26 -12.87
C GLN A 483 21.41 8.89 -13.31
N VAL A 484 20.96 8.81 -14.56
CA VAL A 484 20.59 7.55 -15.19
C VAL A 484 21.51 7.30 -16.35
N GLY A 485 22.13 6.12 -16.37
CA GLY A 485 23.03 5.68 -17.42
C GLY A 485 22.37 4.63 -18.29
N VAL A 486 22.09 5.00 -19.55
CA VAL A 486 21.50 4.11 -20.55
C VAL A 486 22.58 3.51 -21.42
N PHE A 487 22.40 2.25 -21.78
CA PHE A 487 23.35 1.55 -22.64
C PHE A 487 23.05 1.75 -24.13
N ARG A 488 24.10 2.09 -24.89
CA ARG A 488 24.03 2.27 -26.35
C ARG A 488 25.17 1.47 -26.99
N GLY A 489 24.91 0.19 -27.27
CA GLY A 489 25.96 -0.77 -27.56
C GLY A 489 26.87 -0.92 -26.33
N THR A 490 28.19 -0.94 -26.48
CA THR A 490 29.13 -1.09 -25.35
C THR A 490 29.43 0.20 -24.58
N ARG A 491 28.70 1.29 -24.84
CA ARG A 491 28.92 2.60 -24.20
C ARG A 491 27.77 2.96 -23.28
N LEU A 492 28.13 3.44 -22.10
CA LEU A 492 27.20 4.01 -21.13
C LEU A 492 27.03 5.50 -21.42
N GLN A 493 25.79 5.94 -21.60
CA GLN A 493 25.43 7.33 -21.82
C GLN A 493 24.59 7.82 -20.65
N PHE A 494 25.12 8.78 -19.89
CA PHE A 494 24.43 9.36 -18.75
C PHE A 494 23.48 10.48 -19.16
N SER A 495 22.47 10.67 -18.33
CA SER A 495 21.56 11.80 -18.44
C SER A 495 22.27 13.13 -18.22
N ASP A 496 22.02 14.06 -19.13
CA ASP A 496 22.48 15.45 -19.07
C ASP A 496 21.32 16.36 -19.54
N PRO A 497 20.67 17.11 -18.64
CA PRO A 497 20.98 17.25 -17.20
C PRO A 497 20.65 15.98 -16.38
N PRO A 498 21.10 15.89 -15.10
CA PRO A 498 20.67 14.86 -14.17
C PRO A 498 19.14 14.76 -14.08
N TRP A 499 18.62 13.58 -13.76
CA TRP A 499 17.17 13.34 -13.70
C TRP A 499 16.51 13.98 -12.48
N LEU A 500 17.26 14.14 -11.39
CA LEU A 500 16.82 14.82 -10.17
C LEU A 500 18.03 15.34 -9.39
N GLU A 501 17.87 16.46 -8.69
CA GLU A 501 18.91 17.08 -7.87
C GLU A 501 18.32 17.52 -6.53
N HIS A 502 19.19 17.63 -5.52
CA HIS A 502 18.86 18.13 -4.18
C HIS A 502 17.77 17.34 -3.45
N TRP A 503 17.64 16.05 -3.75
CA TRP A 503 16.68 15.16 -3.10
C TRP A 503 17.41 13.96 -2.46
N ALA A 504 16.94 13.57 -1.26
CA ALA A 504 17.62 12.60 -0.40
C ALA A 504 19.09 12.98 -0.14
N VAL A 505 19.34 14.16 0.42
CA VAL A 505 20.70 14.61 0.77
C VAL A 505 21.08 14.03 2.13
N GLY A 506 22.21 13.32 2.18
CA GLY A 506 22.77 12.66 3.37
C GLY A 506 23.20 11.22 3.08
N ALA A 507 24.23 10.72 3.79
CA ALA A 507 24.71 9.34 3.64
C ALA A 507 23.91 8.30 4.47
N ASP A 508 22.91 8.78 5.19
CA ASP A 508 22.00 8.05 6.06
C ASP A 508 20.77 7.48 5.32
N TRP A 509 20.66 7.74 4.01
CA TRP A 509 19.64 7.16 3.14
C TRP A 509 20.12 5.85 2.51
N THR A 510 19.21 4.91 2.37
CA THR A 510 19.35 3.68 1.58
C THR A 510 18.50 3.80 0.32
N VAL A 511 19.02 3.36 -0.84
CA VAL A 511 18.36 3.44 -2.15
C VAL A 511 17.90 2.05 -2.58
N LEU A 512 16.64 1.94 -3.01
CA LEU A 512 16.00 0.74 -3.54
C LEU A 512 15.17 1.11 -4.78
N LEU A 513 14.85 0.13 -5.62
CA LEU A 513 14.05 0.31 -6.84
C LEU A 513 12.85 -0.65 -6.84
N GLY A 514 11.81 -0.29 -7.59
CA GLY A 514 10.66 -1.14 -7.89
C GLY A 514 9.49 -0.33 -8.46
N ASP A 515 8.61 -0.97 -9.23
CA ASP A 515 7.40 -0.33 -9.80
C ASP A 515 6.33 -0.04 -8.72
N PHE A 516 6.45 1.09 -8.01
CA PHE A 516 5.52 1.45 -6.93
C PHE A 516 4.17 1.95 -7.47
N ASP A 517 4.12 2.51 -8.68
CA ASP A 517 2.91 3.11 -9.24
C ASP A 517 2.21 2.24 -10.32
N GLY A 518 2.74 1.06 -10.59
CA GLY A 518 2.20 0.04 -11.49
C GLY A 518 2.20 0.48 -12.95
N ASP A 519 3.11 1.37 -13.35
CA ASP A 519 3.20 1.88 -14.74
C ASP A 519 4.17 1.08 -15.62
N GLY A 520 4.80 0.05 -15.06
CA GLY A 520 5.75 -0.83 -15.73
C GLY A 520 7.18 -0.30 -15.76
N LYS A 521 7.47 0.80 -15.05
CA LYS A 521 8.84 1.29 -14.83
C LYS A 521 9.21 1.16 -13.37
N ASP A 522 10.48 0.92 -13.11
CA ASP A 522 11.01 1.00 -11.78
C ASP A 522 11.06 2.45 -11.31
N ASP A 523 10.48 2.69 -10.13
CA ASP A 523 10.53 3.93 -9.40
C ASP A 523 11.68 3.90 -8.37
N VAL A 524 12.09 5.07 -7.88
CA VAL A 524 13.15 5.18 -6.87
C VAL A 524 12.54 5.31 -5.47
N LEU A 525 12.96 4.44 -4.55
CA LEU A 525 12.69 4.55 -3.11
C LEU A 525 13.96 4.93 -2.37
N VAL A 526 13.85 5.93 -1.49
CA VAL A 526 14.85 6.21 -0.45
C VAL A 526 14.25 6.01 0.92
N VAL A 527 15.04 5.45 1.82
CA VAL A 527 14.65 5.27 3.21
C VAL A 527 15.77 5.66 4.17
N ASN A 528 15.42 6.37 5.24
CA ASN A 528 16.28 6.48 6.41
C ASN A 528 15.85 5.44 7.46
N PRO A 529 16.63 4.38 7.72
CA PRO A 529 16.26 3.31 8.65
C PRO A 529 16.11 3.75 10.10
N GLU A 530 16.88 4.75 10.54
CA GLU A 530 16.89 5.22 11.93
C GLU A 530 15.71 6.14 12.24
N ARG A 531 15.23 6.92 11.26
CA ARG A 531 14.08 7.83 11.37
C ARG A 531 12.78 7.21 10.90
N GLY A 532 12.85 6.16 10.08
CA GLY A 532 11.69 5.57 9.41
C GLY A 532 11.08 6.52 8.39
N ASP A 533 11.92 7.27 7.68
CA ASP A 533 11.47 8.19 6.63
C ASP A 533 11.51 7.45 5.28
N TRP A 534 10.36 7.11 4.71
CA TRP A 534 10.25 6.42 3.42
C TRP A 534 9.70 7.38 2.35
N GLN A 535 10.46 7.58 1.28
CA GLN A 535 10.11 8.53 0.21
C GLN A 535 10.32 7.90 -1.17
N ILE A 536 9.38 8.17 -2.08
CA ILE A 536 9.39 7.66 -3.46
C ILE A 536 9.54 8.84 -4.42
N ALA A 537 10.33 8.65 -5.47
CA ALA A 537 10.34 9.49 -6.65
C ALA A 537 9.96 8.64 -7.86
N ARG A 538 8.91 9.06 -8.56
CA ARG A 538 8.40 8.33 -9.72
C ARG A 538 9.29 8.52 -10.94
N SER A 539 9.49 7.46 -11.69
CA SER A 539 10.12 7.49 -12.99
C SER A 539 9.11 7.98 -14.03
N THR A 540 9.44 9.09 -14.68
CA THR A 540 8.64 9.72 -15.74
C THR A 540 9.56 10.02 -16.92
N ASP A 541 9.01 10.35 -18.11
CA ASP A 541 9.69 10.76 -19.37
C ASP A 541 11.13 11.36 -19.24
N ARG A 542 12.09 10.53 -18.83
CA ARG A 542 13.49 10.84 -18.45
C ARG A 542 13.71 11.77 -17.23
N LYS A 543 12.88 11.67 -16.18
CA LYS A 543 13.04 12.39 -14.91
C LYS A 543 12.52 11.58 -13.73
N LEU A 544 13.10 11.83 -12.57
CA LEU A 544 12.55 11.38 -11.29
C LEU A 544 11.73 12.49 -10.66
N VAL A 545 10.50 12.19 -10.26
CA VAL A 545 9.56 13.18 -9.67
C VAL A 545 9.19 12.74 -8.24
N PRO A 546 9.73 13.41 -7.20
CA PRO A 546 9.38 13.13 -5.82
C PRO A 546 7.88 13.20 -5.56
N VAL A 547 7.37 12.20 -4.85
CA VAL A 547 5.98 12.11 -4.44
C VAL A 547 5.78 12.86 -3.12
N GLU A 548 4.74 13.72 -3.03
CA GLU A 548 4.43 14.46 -1.80
C GLU A 548 3.99 13.54 -0.64
N ALA A 549 3.23 12.50 -0.97
CA ALA A 549 2.72 11.53 -0.01
C ALA A 549 3.85 10.58 0.41
N VAL A 550 4.56 10.90 1.48
CA VAL A 550 5.62 10.07 2.06
C VAL A 550 5.09 9.22 3.23
N LEU A 551 5.74 8.10 3.55
CA LEU A 551 5.43 7.29 4.74
C LEU A 551 6.48 7.59 5.81
N GLN A 552 6.18 8.50 6.73
CA GLN A 552 7.09 8.89 7.80
C GLN A 552 6.36 9.45 9.06
N PRO A 553 6.87 9.17 10.27
CA PRO A 553 7.80 8.08 10.56
C PRO A 553 7.07 6.72 10.46
N TRP A 554 7.77 5.67 10.02
CA TRP A 554 7.26 4.30 10.09
C TRP A 554 8.39 3.28 10.20
N ALA A 555 8.21 2.32 11.11
CA ALA A 555 9.13 1.20 11.34
C ALA A 555 10.57 1.62 11.69
N ALA A 556 10.74 2.83 12.23
CA ALA A 556 12.03 3.37 12.66
C ALA A 556 12.62 2.54 13.80
N GLU A 557 13.80 1.97 13.60
CA GLU A 557 14.53 1.20 14.62
C GLU A 557 15.99 1.00 14.20
N GLN A 558 16.89 0.90 15.16
CA GLN A 558 18.29 0.63 14.87
C GLN A 558 18.47 -0.76 14.23
N GLY A 559 19.18 -0.83 13.12
CA GLY A 559 19.43 -2.08 12.41
C GLY A 559 18.26 -2.58 11.58
N MET A 560 17.26 -1.73 11.29
CA MET A 560 16.25 -2.00 10.27
C MET A 560 16.93 -2.20 8.90
N VAL A 561 16.59 -3.30 8.24
CA VAL A 561 16.99 -3.61 6.87
C VAL A 561 15.77 -3.39 5.97
N PRO A 562 15.79 -2.42 5.06
CA PRO A 562 14.69 -2.22 4.13
C PRO A 562 14.76 -3.22 2.96
N LEU A 563 13.61 -3.73 2.56
CA LEU A 563 13.44 -4.62 1.42
C LEU A 563 12.32 -4.08 0.52
N VAL A 564 12.42 -4.35 -0.78
CA VAL A 564 11.37 -4.08 -1.77
C VAL A 564 10.99 -5.39 -2.46
N GLY A 565 9.72 -5.52 -2.79
CA GLY A 565 9.18 -6.68 -3.51
C GLY A 565 7.72 -6.47 -3.88
N THR A 566 7.23 -7.28 -4.81
CA THR A 566 5.82 -7.30 -5.20
C THR A 566 5.07 -8.24 -4.29
N TRP A 567 4.43 -7.70 -3.25
CA TRP A 567 3.82 -8.53 -2.19
C TRP A 567 2.36 -8.90 -2.45
N THR A 568 1.73 -8.25 -3.43
CA THR A 568 0.35 -8.49 -3.82
C THR A 568 0.27 -8.78 -5.32
N ARG A 569 -0.88 -9.30 -5.76
CA ARG A 569 -1.09 -9.67 -7.17
C ARG A 569 -1.36 -8.48 -8.10
N ASP A 570 -1.44 -7.27 -7.55
CA ASP A 570 -1.66 -6.07 -8.35
C ASP A 570 -0.41 -5.57 -9.11
N GLY A 571 0.70 -6.32 -9.01
CA GLY A 571 1.96 -6.08 -9.72
C GLY A 571 2.80 -4.95 -9.15
N ARG A 572 2.32 -4.23 -8.12
CA ARG A 572 3.04 -3.08 -7.56
C ARG A 572 4.06 -3.53 -6.54
N ALA A 573 5.23 -2.88 -6.59
CA ALA A 573 6.21 -2.95 -5.53
C ALA A 573 5.62 -2.38 -4.22
N GLY A 574 5.92 -3.05 -3.11
CA GLY A 574 5.74 -2.53 -1.76
C GLY A 574 7.02 -2.69 -0.96
N VAL A 575 6.98 -2.32 0.31
CA VAL A 575 8.17 -2.33 1.18
C VAL A 575 8.02 -3.30 2.34
N CYS A 576 9.14 -3.83 2.79
CA CYS A 576 9.25 -4.54 4.06
C CYS A 576 10.38 -3.93 4.90
N ALA A 577 10.08 -3.56 6.13
CA ALA A 577 11.06 -3.21 7.15
C ALA A 577 11.39 -4.47 7.96
N ARG A 578 12.59 -5.01 7.76
CA ARG A 578 13.09 -6.17 8.49
C ARG A 578 13.86 -5.71 9.73
N HIS A 579 13.48 -6.15 10.91
CA HIS A 579 14.22 -5.91 12.16
C HIS A 579 14.79 -7.21 12.74
N PRO A 580 16.08 -7.52 12.53
CA PRO A 580 16.65 -8.83 12.85
C PRO A 580 16.48 -9.31 14.29
N LEU A 581 16.38 -8.38 15.24
CA LEU A 581 16.39 -8.68 16.67
C LEU A 581 15.10 -8.27 17.41
N LEU A 582 14.26 -7.44 16.78
CA LEU A 582 12.98 -7.02 17.36
C LEU A 582 12.01 -8.22 17.34
N HIS A 583 11.34 -8.50 18.46
CA HIS A 583 10.35 -9.60 18.61
C HIS A 583 10.75 -10.93 17.96
N GLY A 584 12.00 -11.37 18.15
CA GLY A 584 12.49 -12.65 17.59
C GLY A 584 12.75 -12.62 16.08
N GLY A 585 12.82 -11.43 15.49
CA GLY A 585 12.90 -11.19 14.06
C GLY A 585 11.56 -10.74 13.51
N THR A 586 11.42 -9.45 13.22
CA THR A 586 10.19 -8.87 12.66
C THR A 586 10.32 -8.59 11.16
N LEU A 587 9.23 -8.81 10.45
CA LEU A 587 8.92 -8.30 9.11
C LEU A 587 7.71 -7.38 9.24
N ASP A 588 7.87 -6.11 8.87
CA ASP A 588 6.79 -5.13 8.80
C ASP A 588 6.57 -4.72 7.36
N PHE A 589 5.40 -5.02 6.79
CA PHE A 589 5.11 -4.72 5.40
C PHE A 589 4.29 -3.44 5.26
N ALA A 590 4.49 -2.72 4.16
CA ALA A 590 3.56 -1.71 3.67
C ALA A 590 3.38 -1.88 2.15
N VAL A 591 2.13 -1.84 1.69
CA VAL A 591 1.81 -2.00 0.27
C VAL A 591 1.70 -0.64 -0.40
N SER A 592 2.07 -0.56 -1.67
CA SER A 592 1.88 0.67 -2.44
C SER A 592 0.44 0.85 -2.87
N VAL A 593 -0.05 2.08 -2.66
CA VAL A 593 -1.29 2.61 -3.22
C VAL A 593 -1.02 3.82 -4.11
N LEU A 594 0.26 4.11 -4.39
CA LEU A 594 0.69 5.21 -5.25
C LEU A 594 0.03 5.09 -6.62
N GLY A 595 -0.50 6.17 -7.19
CA GLY A 595 -1.20 6.13 -8.48
C GLY A 595 -2.62 5.53 -8.41
N LYS A 596 -3.02 4.87 -7.31
CA LYS A 596 -4.41 4.42 -7.14
C LYS A 596 -5.33 5.61 -6.84
N THR A 597 -6.41 5.69 -7.61
CA THR A 597 -7.45 6.72 -7.45
C THR A 597 -8.80 6.13 -7.03
N LYS A 598 -8.93 4.80 -7.04
CA LYS A 598 -10.15 4.04 -6.72
C LYS A 598 -9.81 2.60 -6.36
N SER A 599 -10.81 1.85 -5.89
CA SER A 599 -10.67 0.43 -5.54
C SER A 599 -10.38 -0.43 -6.79
N GLY A 600 -9.49 -1.40 -6.63
CA GLY A 600 -9.08 -2.36 -7.66
C GLY A 600 -7.81 -3.09 -7.23
N TRP A 601 -7.95 -4.37 -6.86
CA TRP A 601 -6.87 -5.24 -6.35
C TRP A 601 -6.79 -6.57 -7.12
N ASP A 602 -7.47 -6.65 -8.26
CA ASP A 602 -7.56 -7.83 -9.14
C ASP A 602 -6.28 -8.10 -9.94
#